data_AF-A0A4Y9STT0-F1
#
_entry.id   AF-A0A4Y9STT0-F1
#
_cell.length_a   1.000
_cell.length_b   1.000
_cell.length_c   1.000
_cell.angle_alpha   90.00
_cell.angle_beta   90.00
_cell.angle_gamma   90.00
#
_symmetry.space_group_name_H-M   'P 1'
#
loop_
_entity.id
_entity.type
_entity.pdbx_description
1 polymer ?
#
loop_
_entity_poly.entity_id
_entity_poly.type
_entity_poly.pdbx_seq_one_letter_code
_entity_poly.pdbx_strand_id
1 'polypeptide(L)'
;MKDIATLEYEYFLLRYAWGTGAGCVEWAVTRLSKDEEGDDLEVVLLASARGRDEISPLVATILERYCGADRASDEYMAGKYVAALRRAYRLGEETVESLDIKFTAMYSTLGYPPWLTMLSRNCEYALDIPIFEEPFEKEFEYVASVWAAAASLAEFYASYSRATSNSHDIASR
;
A
#
# COMPACT_ATOMS: atom_id res chain seq x y z
N MET A 1 -13.18 -6.20 14.58
CA MET A 1 -12.16 -6.67 13.62
C MET A 1 -12.08 -5.83 12.32
N LYS A 2 -12.61 -4.59 12.30
CA LYS A 2 -12.77 -3.81 11.05
C LYS A 2 -11.77 -2.64 10.85
N ASP A 3 -10.68 -2.53 11.60
CA ASP A 3 -9.84 -1.32 11.52
C ASP A 3 -8.33 -1.53 11.43
N ILE A 4 -7.80 -2.76 11.50
CA ILE A 4 -6.34 -2.95 11.44
C ILE A 4 -5.75 -2.57 10.07
N ALA A 5 -6.52 -2.73 8.99
CA ALA A 5 -6.12 -2.35 7.63
C ALA A 5 -5.92 -0.83 7.48
N THR A 6 -6.66 -0.02 8.23
CA THR A 6 -6.46 1.44 8.29
C THR A 6 -5.12 1.76 8.93
N LEU A 7 -4.79 1.10 10.03
CA LEU A 7 -3.51 1.26 10.70
C LEU A 7 -2.35 0.80 9.81
N GLU A 8 -2.50 -0.33 9.10
CA GLU A 8 -1.53 -0.80 8.11
C GLU A 8 -1.28 0.29 7.05
N TYR A 9 -2.34 0.85 6.46
CA TYR A 9 -2.23 1.90 5.44
C TYR A 9 -1.51 3.15 5.96
N GLU A 10 -1.93 3.69 7.11
CA GLU A 10 -1.35 4.89 7.70
C GLU A 10 0.11 4.69 8.13
N TYR A 11 0.44 3.48 8.62
CA TYR A 11 1.82 3.13 8.95
C TYR A 11 2.72 3.09 7.73
N PHE A 12 2.21 2.53 6.63
CA PHE A 12 2.94 2.52 5.37
C PHE A 12 3.21 3.96 4.91
N LEU A 13 2.19 4.83 4.86
CA LEU A 13 2.40 6.23 4.52
C LEU A 13 3.47 6.89 5.39
N LEU A 14 3.43 6.65 6.70
CA LEU A 14 4.43 7.16 7.64
C LEU A 14 5.84 6.63 7.34
N ARG A 15 5.99 5.33 7.05
CA ARG A 15 7.28 4.67 6.81
C ARG A 15 7.99 5.23 5.57
N TYR A 16 7.23 5.55 4.52
CA TYR A 16 7.74 6.08 3.26
C TYR A 16 7.73 7.63 3.20
N ALA A 17 7.47 8.30 4.33
CA ALA A 17 7.39 9.76 4.42
C ALA A 17 6.31 10.39 3.52
N TRP A 18 5.27 9.63 3.20
CA TRP A 18 4.09 10.06 2.44
C TRP A 18 2.93 10.50 3.33
N GLY A 19 3.07 10.30 4.64
CA GLY A 19 2.12 10.75 5.66
C GLY A 19 2.82 11.26 6.91
N THR A 20 2.07 11.98 7.73
CA THR A 20 2.55 12.54 9.01
C THR A 20 2.41 11.58 10.18
N GLY A 21 1.69 10.46 9.99
CA GLY A 21 1.31 9.54 11.05
C GLY A 21 0.05 9.96 11.82
N ALA A 22 -0.58 11.08 11.43
CA ALA A 22 -1.82 11.56 12.06
C ALA A 22 -2.94 10.51 12.02
N GLY A 23 -3.10 9.78 10.91
CA GLY A 23 -4.10 8.71 10.82
C GLY A 23 -3.82 7.51 11.73
N CYS A 24 -2.55 7.23 12.07
CA CYS A 24 -2.21 6.22 13.08
C CYS A 24 -2.69 6.64 14.48
N VAL A 25 -2.53 7.93 14.80
CA VAL A 25 -2.99 8.50 16.08
C VAL A 25 -4.51 8.52 16.14
N GLU A 26 -5.18 8.96 15.07
CA GLU A 26 -6.64 8.98 14.97
C GLU A 26 -7.25 7.58 15.09
N TRP A 27 -6.61 6.58 14.48
CA TRP A 27 -6.97 5.18 14.63
C TRP A 27 -6.96 4.77 16.12
N ALA A 28 -5.88 5.06 16.84
CA ALA A 28 -5.76 4.71 18.25
C ALA A 28 -6.80 5.43 19.13
N VAL A 29 -6.99 6.73 18.90
CA VAL A 29 -8.04 7.53 19.59
C VAL A 29 -9.42 6.93 19.35
N THR A 30 -9.73 6.53 18.12
CA THR A 30 -11.01 5.94 17.75
C THR A 30 -11.22 4.61 18.46
N ARG A 31 -10.21 3.74 18.53
CA ARG A 31 -10.29 2.44 19.21
C ARG A 31 -10.51 2.58 20.72
N LEU A 32 -9.80 3.50 21.37
CA LEU A 32 -9.98 3.81 22.79
C LEU A 32 -11.36 4.40 23.06
N SER A 33 -11.85 5.29 22.20
CA SER A 33 -13.19 5.90 22.36
C SER A 33 -14.34 4.89 22.33
N LYS A 34 -14.12 3.73 21.71
CA LYS A 34 -15.09 2.63 21.59
C LYS A 34 -14.90 1.54 22.66
N ASP A 35 -13.95 1.70 23.57
CA ASP A 35 -13.57 0.70 24.58
C ASP A 35 -13.20 -0.66 23.98
N GLU A 36 -12.62 -0.66 22.77
CA GLU A 36 -12.31 -1.89 22.01
C GLU A 36 -10.94 -2.51 22.33
N GLU A 37 -10.10 -1.81 23.11
CA GLU A 37 -8.69 -2.15 23.38
C GLU A 37 -8.36 -2.26 24.88
N GLY A 38 -9.29 -1.89 25.77
CA GLY A 38 -9.06 -1.86 27.21
C GLY A 38 -7.81 -1.06 27.59
N ASP A 39 -6.91 -1.68 28.37
CA ASP A 39 -5.64 -1.10 28.82
C ASP A 39 -4.44 -1.44 27.90
N ASP A 40 -4.65 -1.63 26.58
CA ASP A 40 -3.51 -1.82 25.65
C ASP A 40 -2.60 -0.59 25.68
N LEU A 41 -1.45 -0.74 26.35
CA LEU A 41 -0.49 0.32 26.61
C LEU A 41 0.03 0.92 25.31
N GLU A 42 0.30 0.11 24.29
CA GLU A 42 0.82 0.61 23.02
C GLU A 42 -0.25 1.44 22.28
N VAL A 43 -1.53 1.06 22.35
CA VAL A 43 -2.63 1.86 21.78
C VAL A 43 -2.79 3.18 22.55
N VAL A 44 -2.73 3.15 23.89
CA VAL A 44 -2.78 4.36 24.73
C VAL A 44 -1.63 5.32 24.41
N LEU A 45 -0.41 4.79 24.31
CA LEU A 45 0.76 5.59 23.96
C LEU A 45 0.63 6.17 22.55
N LEU A 46 0.16 5.39 21.58
CA LEU A 46 -0.03 5.82 20.20
C LEU A 46 -1.04 6.98 20.09
N ALA A 47 -2.14 6.93 20.84
CA ALA A 47 -3.13 7.99 20.88
C ALA A 47 -2.57 9.33 21.41
N SER A 48 -1.45 9.29 22.14
CA SER A 48 -0.79 10.46 22.72
C SER A 48 0.45 10.94 21.94
N ALA A 49 0.90 10.15 20.96
CA ALA A 49 2.16 10.39 20.25
C ALA A 49 2.13 11.68 19.42
N ARG A 50 3.26 12.40 19.39
CA ARG A 50 3.36 13.75 18.77
C ARG A 50 4.28 13.80 17.56
N GLY A 51 5.03 12.74 17.29
CA GLY A 51 6.04 12.73 16.23
C GLY A 51 6.29 11.37 15.63
N ARG A 52 6.84 11.36 14.41
CA ARG A 52 7.14 10.15 13.65
C ARG A 52 7.99 9.13 14.42
N ASP A 53 8.96 9.61 15.18
CA ASP A 53 9.88 8.75 15.95
C ASP A 53 9.18 8.04 17.13
N GLU A 54 8.07 8.59 17.62
CA GLU A 54 7.22 7.96 18.64
C GLU A 54 6.17 7.05 17.98
N ILE A 55 5.53 7.52 16.91
CA ILE A 55 4.44 6.80 16.22
C ILE A 55 4.97 5.52 15.59
N SER A 56 6.09 5.58 14.86
CA SER A 56 6.59 4.46 14.06
C SER A 56 6.84 3.17 14.87
N PRO A 57 7.58 3.18 15.99
CA PRO A 57 7.81 1.95 16.77
C PRO A 57 6.54 1.40 17.44
N LEU A 58 5.63 2.28 17.87
CA LEU A 58 4.36 1.88 18.49
C LEU A 58 3.47 1.14 17.49
N VAL A 59 3.31 1.73 16.30
CA VAL A 59 2.48 1.12 15.26
C VAL A 59 3.09 -0.20 14.76
N ALA A 60 4.42 -0.27 14.61
CA ALA A 60 5.09 -1.52 14.27
C ALA A 60 4.77 -2.65 15.27
N THR A 61 4.83 -2.35 16.57
CA THR A 61 4.55 -3.30 17.65
C THR A 61 3.09 -3.77 17.63
N ILE A 62 2.15 -2.84 17.45
CA ILE A 62 0.72 -3.15 17.35
C ILE A 62 0.46 -4.04 16.13
N LEU A 63 1.00 -3.68 14.96
CA LEU A 63 0.82 -4.46 13.74
C LEU A 63 1.44 -5.86 13.87
N GLU A 64 2.65 -5.99 14.41
CA GLU A 64 3.27 -7.31 14.62
C GLU A 64 2.40 -8.21 15.50
N ARG A 65 1.85 -7.67 16.59
CA ARG A 65 0.96 -8.41 17.50
C ARG A 65 -0.36 -8.80 16.85
N TYR A 66 -0.96 -7.92 16.07
CA TYR A 66 -2.27 -8.14 15.44
C TYR A 66 -2.21 -9.00 14.17
N CYS A 67 -1.09 -8.95 13.45
CA CYS A 67 -1.00 -9.42 12.07
C CYS A 67 0.16 -10.40 11.82
N GLY A 68 1.06 -10.57 12.79
CA GLY A 68 2.28 -11.37 12.64
C GLY A 68 3.35 -10.64 11.82
N ALA A 69 4.60 -11.09 11.97
CA ALA A 69 5.77 -10.45 11.35
C ALA A 69 5.71 -10.38 9.81
N ASP A 70 5.05 -11.35 9.15
CA ASP A 70 4.98 -11.41 7.69
C ASP A 70 4.21 -10.22 7.07
N ARG A 71 3.20 -9.71 7.78
CA ARG A 71 2.42 -8.54 7.35
C ARG A 71 3.15 -7.22 7.56
N ALA A 72 4.24 -7.20 8.33
CA ALA A 72 5.10 -6.04 8.47
C ALA A 72 6.16 -5.91 7.35
N SER A 73 6.19 -6.85 6.41
CA SER A 73 7.09 -6.79 5.26
C SER A 73 6.79 -5.58 4.37
N ASP A 74 7.84 -4.89 3.95
CA ASP A 74 7.74 -3.69 3.12
C ASP A 74 6.98 -3.94 1.82
N GLU A 75 7.20 -5.11 1.23
CA GLU A 75 6.55 -5.52 -0.01
C GLU A 75 5.05 -5.77 0.16
N TYR A 76 4.62 -6.42 1.23
CA TYR A 76 3.20 -6.66 1.48
C TYR A 76 2.45 -5.33 1.66
N MET A 77 3.02 -4.44 2.47
CA MET A 77 2.45 -3.14 2.76
C MET A 77 2.36 -2.27 1.51
N ALA A 78 3.41 -2.27 0.68
CA ALA A 78 3.42 -1.62 -0.62
C ALA A 78 2.34 -2.17 -1.54
N GLY A 79 2.17 -3.49 -1.57
CA GLY A 79 1.09 -4.15 -2.29
C GLY A 79 -0.30 -3.66 -1.88
N LYS A 80 -0.59 -3.61 -0.57
CA LYS A 80 -1.85 -3.07 -0.06
C LYS A 80 -2.01 -1.58 -0.41
N TYR A 81 -0.92 -0.83 -0.41
CA TYR A 81 -0.94 0.57 -0.83
C TYR A 81 -1.27 0.76 -2.31
N VAL A 82 -0.74 -0.08 -3.20
CA VAL A 82 -1.11 -0.10 -4.63
C VAL A 82 -2.61 -0.35 -4.79
N ALA A 83 -3.20 -1.26 -4.01
CA ALA A 83 -4.64 -1.48 -4.01
C ALA A 83 -5.44 -0.25 -3.55
N ALA A 84 -4.94 0.49 -2.55
CA ALA A 84 -5.54 1.73 -2.09
C ALA A 84 -5.43 2.85 -3.15
N LEU A 85 -4.27 3.00 -3.79
CA LEU A 85 -4.06 3.95 -4.88
C LEU A 85 -5.01 3.72 -6.04
N ARG A 86 -5.32 2.45 -6.37
CA ARG A 86 -6.30 2.14 -7.41
C ARG A 86 -7.67 2.69 -7.08
N ARG A 87 -8.10 2.59 -5.82
CA ARG A 87 -9.36 3.18 -5.36
C ARG A 87 -9.33 4.70 -5.45
N ALA A 88 -8.26 5.33 -4.98
CA ALA A 88 -8.10 6.79 -5.01
C ALA A 88 -8.10 7.33 -6.46
N TYR A 89 -7.38 6.67 -7.35
CA TYR A 89 -7.38 6.97 -8.79
C TYR A 89 -8.77 6.87 -9.42
N ARG A 90 -9.55 5.82 -9.10
CA ARG A 90 -10.94 5.69 -9.56
C ARG A 90 -11.88 6.76 -9.02
N LEU A 91 -11.55 7.37 -7.88
CA LEU A 91 -12.27 8.49 -7.29
C LEU A 91 -11.80 9.86 -7.83
N GLY A 92 -10.76 9.89 -8.67
CA GLY A 92 -10.16 11.12 -9.18
C GLY A 92 -9.27 11.85 -8.17
N GLU A 93 -8.89 11.19 -7.07
CA GLU A 93 -7.98 11.73 -6.04
C GLU A 93 -6.50 11.58 -6.44
N GLU A 94 -6.22 10.67 -7.37
CA GLU A 94 -4.91 10.45 -7.97
C GLU A 94 -5.00 10.61 -9.50
N THR A 95 -3.92 11.08 -10.11
CA THR A 95 -3.74 11.16 -11.56
C THR A 95 -2.61 10.23 -12.00
N VAL A 96 -2.44 10.02 -13.31
CA VAL A 96 -1.32 9.20 -13.82
C VAL A 96 0.02 9.81 -13.40
N GLU A 97 0.14 11.14 -13.38
CA GLU A 97 1.34 11.86 -12.92
C GLU A 97 1.64 11.60 -11.44
N SER A 98 0.63 11.67 -10.57
CA SER A 98 0.84 11.43 -9.13
C SER A 98 1.16 9.96 -8.84
N LEU A 99 0.59 9.04 -9.62
CA LEU A 99 0.86 7.61 -9.54
C LEU A 99 2.26 7.26 -10.03
N ASP A 100 2.73 7.85 -11.14
CA ASP A 100 4.09 7.61 -11.66
C ASP A 100 5.17 7.93 -10.61
N ILE A 101 5.06 9.10 -9.96
CA ILE A 101 5.96 9.50 -8.88
C ILE A 101 5.98 8.45 -7.76
N LYS A 102 4.80 7.99 -7.34
CA LYS A 102 4.64 7.02 -6.24
C LYS A 102 5.16 5.64 -6.63
N PHE A 103 4.82 5.15 -7.82
CA PHE A 103 5.29 3.86 -8.30
C PHE A 103 6.80 3.84 -8.54
N THR A 104 7.38 4.91 -9.07
CA THR A 104 8.84 5.04 -9.26
C THR A 104 9.59 5.03 -7.93
N ALA A 105 9.10 5.78 -6.94
CA ALA A 105 9.66 5.79 -5.59
C ALA A 105 9.54 4.42 -4.92
N MET A 106 8.38 3.77 -5.04
CA MET A 106 8.14 2.43 -4.48
C MET A 106 9.02 1.36 -5.15
N TYR A 107 9.13 1.39 -6.48
CA TYR A 107 9.87 0.41 -7.26
C TYR A 107 11.36 0.40 -6.90
N SER A 108 11.95 1.59 -6.76
CA SER A 108 13.34 1.71 -6.31
C SER A 108 13.53 1.32 -4.84
N THR A 109 12.64 1.77 -3.95
CA THR A 109 12.77 1.50 -2.51
C THR A 109 12.64 0.01 -2.17
N LEU A 110 11.80 -0.72 -2.89
CA LEU A 110 11.59 -2.16 -2.69
C LEU A 110 12.63 -3.04 -3.40
N GLY A 111 13.64 -2.47 -4.07
CA GLY A 111 14.65 -3.25 -4.78
C GLY A 111 14.11 -3.90 -6.06
N TYR A 112 13.23 -3.21 -6.78
CA TYR A 112 12.73 -3.57 -8.11
C TYR A 112 11.91 -4.88 -8.16
N PRO A 113 10.82 -5.01 -7.39
CA PRO A 113 10.04 -6.23 -7.36
C PRO A 113 9.41 -6.54 -8.74
N PRO A 114 9.43 -7.82 -9.19
CA PRO A 114 8.96 -8.17 -10.53
C PRO A 114 7.52 -7.76 -10.82
N TRP A 115 6.63 -7.82 -9.82
CA TRP A 115 5.22 -7.50 -9.99
C TRP A 115 4.93 -6.01 -10.22
N LEU A 116 5.83 -5.13 -9.82
CA LEU A 116 5.66 -3.67 -9.99
C LEU A 116 6.28 -3.17 -11.30
N THR A 117 7.10 -3.99 -11.97
CA THR A 117 7.86 -3.58 -13.16
C THR A 117 6.95 -3.15 -14.31
N MET A 118 5.95 -3.98 -14.65
CA MET A 118 5.02 -3.70 -15.74
C MET A 118 4.13 -2.50 -15.41
N LEU A 119 3.65 -2.43 -14.17
CA LEU A 119 2.80 -1.34 -13.68
C LEU A 119 3.52 0.01 -13.75
N SER A 120 4.73 0.10 -13.19
CA SER A 120 5.54 1.33 -13.23
C SER A 120 5.82 1.78 -14.66
N ARG A 121 6.28 0.86 -15.52
CA ARG A 121 6.62 1.20 -16.91
C ARG A 121 5.40 1.65 -17.73
N ASN A 122 4.27 0.94 -17.60
CA ASN A 122 3.06 1.32 -18.32
C ASN A 122 2.51 2.66 -17.80
N CYS A 123 2.62 2.94 -16.50
CA CYS A 123 2.24 4.23 -15.91
C CYS A 123 3.11 5.37 -16.45
N GLU A 124 4.42 5.21 -16.46
CA GLU A 124 5.38 6.18 -17.01
C GLU A 124 5.03 6.50 -18.48
N TYR A 125 4.82 5.48 -19.30
CA TYR A 125 4.48 5.69 -20.71
C TYR A 125 3.09 6.26 -20.94
N ALA A 126 2.12 5.99 -20.08
CA ALA A 126 0.77 6.55 -20.19
C ALA A 126 0.74 8.07 -20.01
N LEU A 127 1.81 8.69 -19.47
CA LEU A 127 1.93 10.16 -19.37
C LEU A 127 1.97 10.83 -20.75
N ASP A 128 2.72 10.23 -21.69
CA ASP A 128 3.08 10.90 -22.95
C ASP A 128 2.70 10.08 -24.20
N ILE A 129 2.32 8.81 -24.04
CA ILE A 129 2.09 7.87 -25.14
C ILE A 129 0.67 7.29 -25.02
N PRO A 130 -0.33 7.82 -25.75
CA PRO A 130 -1.74 7.44 -25.59
C PRO A 130 -2.04 5.94 -25.74
N ILE A 131 -1.25 5.21 -26.53
CA ILE A 131 -1.44 3.75 -26.69
C ILE A 131 -1.16 2.97 -25.39
N PHE A 132 -0.49 3.57 -24.39
CA PHE A 132 -0.24 2.97 -23.09
C PHE A 132 -1.36 3.20 -22.05
N GLU A 133 -2.37 4.04 -22.33
CA GLU A 133 -3.48 4.28 -21.40
C GLU A 133 -4.20 2.96 -21.03
N GLU A 134 -4.65 2.19 -22.03
CA GLU A 134 -5.33 0.92 -21.79
C GLU A 134 -4.41 -0.17 -21.17
N PRO A 135 -3.17 -0.39 -21.65
CA PRO A 135 -2.15 -1.19 -20.97
C PRO A 135 -1.95 -0.87 -19.49
N PHE A 136 -1.87 0.42 -19.15
CA PHE A 136 -1.75 0.90 -17.78
C PHE A 136 -2.98 0.55 -16.95
N GLU A 137 -4.18 0.87 -17.44
CA GLU A 137 -5.43 0.57 -16.72
C GLU A 137 -5.59 -0.93 -16.45
N LYS A 138 -5.27 -1.78 -17.42
CA LYS A 138 -5.34 -3.25 -17.27
C LYS A 138 -4.37 -3.76 -16.23
N GLU A 139 -3.11 -3.31 -16.29
CA GLU A 139 -2.10 -3.75 -15.32
C GLU A 139 -2.39 -3.24 -13.92
N PHE A 140 -2.83 -1.99 -13.80
CA PHE A 140 -3.15 -1.40 -12.51
C PHE A 140 -4.33 -2.10 -11.85
N GLU A 141 -5.42 -2.36 -12.60
CA GLU A 141 -6.54 -3.16 -12.09
C GLU A 141 -6.08 -4.56 -11.68
N TYR A 142 -5.28 -5.22 -12.52
CA TYR A 142 -4.81 -6.58 -12.24
C TYR A 142 -3.98 -6.65 -10.96
N VAL A 143 -2.89 -5.89 -10.88
CA VAL A 143 -1.98 -5.90 -9.72
C VAL A 143 -2.71 -5.47 -8.45
N ALA A 144 -3.51 -4.41 -8.52
CA ALA A 144 -4.29 -3.93 -7.38
C ALA A 144 -5.30 -4.98 -6.90
N SER A 145 -5.97 -5.71 -7.80
CA SER A 145 -6.95 -6.73 -7.42
C SER A 145 -6.30 -7.94 -6.74
N VAL A 146 -5.14 -8.39 -7.21
CA VAL A 146 -4.38 -9.49 -6.59
C VAL A 146 -3.93 -9.08 -5.19
N TRP A 147 -3.39 -7.88 -5.03
CA TRP A 147 -2.99 -7.36 -3.71
C TRP A 147 -4.18 -7.11 -2.78
N ALA A 148 -5.32 -6.65 -3.30
CA ALA A 148 -6.52 -6.47 -2.50
C ALA A 148 -6.99 -7.81 -1.90
N ALA A 149 -6.96 -8.89 -2.68
CA ALA A 149 -7.38 -10.22 -2.28
C ALA A 149 -6.39 -10.95 -1.38
N ALA A 150 -5.09 -10.73 -1.55
CA ALA A 150 -4.06 -11.42 -0.78
C ALA A 150 -4.05 -10.98 0.71
N ALA A 151 -4.02 -11.96 1.61
CA ALA A 151 -3.84 -11.76 3.05
C ALA A 151 -2.38 -11.89 3.50
N SER A 152 -1.49 -12.40 2.63
CA SER A 152 -0.06 -12.56 2.85
C SER A 152 0.75 -12.44 1.55
N LEU A 153 2.08 -12.28 1.65
CA LEU A 153 2.99 -12.34 0.49
C LEU A 153 2.88 -13.68 -0.25
N ALA A 154 2.80 -14.79 0.49
CA ALA A 154 2.73 -16.12 -0.11
C ALA A 154 1.47 -16.29 -0.97
N GLU A 155 0.32 -15.81 -0.49
CA GLU A 155 -0.94 -15.80 -1.25
C GLU A 155 -0.88 -14.90 -2.48
N PHE A 156 -0.23 -13.73 -2.34
CA PHE A 156 0.02 -12.84 -3.49
C PHE A 156 0.82 -13.57 -4.56
N TYR A 157 1.97 -14.14 -4.21
CA TYR A 157 2.85 -14.82 -5.16
C TYR A 157 2.23 -16.10 -5.75
N ALA A 158 1.32 -16.76 -5.03
CA ALA A 158 0.55 -17.89 -5.57
C ALA A 158 -0.51 -17.47 -6.59
N SER A 159 -1.02 -16.24 -6.48
CA SER A 159 -2.10 -15.70 -7.33
C SER A 159 -1.57 -14.84 -8.48
N TYR A 160 -0.43 -14.18 -8.29
CA TYR A 160 0.22 -13.34 -9.28
C TYR A 160 0.77 -14.20 -10.43
N SER A 161 0.45 -13.79 -11.65
CA SER A 161 0.82 -14.43 -12.90
C SER A 161 1.59 -13.44 -13.74
N ARG A 162 2.90 -13.69 -13.86
CA ARG A 162 3.76 -12.91 -14.76
C ARG A 162 3.29 -12.98 -16.21
N ALA A 163 2.71 -14.10 -16.63
CA ALA A 163 2.16 -14.25 -17.97
C ALA A 163 0.97 -13.30 -18.22
N THR A 164 0.11 -13.12 -17.21
CA THR A 164 -1.00 -12.17 -17.26
C THR A 164 -0.49 -10.74 -17.30
N SER A 165 0.45 -10.38 -16.40
CA SER A 165 1.08 -9.05 -16.38
C SER A 165 1.74 -8.72 -17.73
N ASN A 166 2.49 -9.65 -18.32
CA ASN A 166 3.08 -9.48 -19.65
C ASN A 166 2.05 -9.33 -20.78
N SER A 167 0.82 -9.84 -20.62
CA SER A 167 -0.24 -9.68 -21.62
C SER A 167 -0.82 -8.26 -21.64
N HIS A 168 -0.51 -7.45 -20.62
CA HIS A 168 -0.85 -6.04 -20.57
C HIS A 168 0.25 -5.14 -21.15
N ASP A 169 1.28 -5.72 -21.76
CA ASP A 169 2.22 -4.97 -22.58
C ASP A 169 1.58 -4.62 -23.94
N ILE A 170 2.06 -3.55 -24.56
CA ILE A 170 1.84 -3.36 -25.98
C ILE A 170 2.72 -4.38 -26.68
N ALA A 171 2.10 -5.33 -27.39
CA ALA A 171 2.85 -6.25 -28.23
C ALA A 171 3.73 -5.43 -29.19
N SER A 172 5.05 -5.53 -29.01
CA SER A 172 6.02 -5.04 -30.00
C SER A 172 5.75 -5.80 -31.30
N ARG A 173 4.98 -5.20 -32.20
CA ARG A 173 4.85 -5.65 -33.58
C ARG A 173 6.12 -5.33 -34.35
#